data_AF-A0A9D7MLJ8-F1
#
_entry.id   AF-A0A9D7MLJ8-F1
#
_cell.length_a   1.000
_cell.length_b   1.000
_cell.length_c   1.000
_cell.angle_alpha   90.00
_cell.angle_beta   90.00
_cell.angle_gamma   90.00
#
_symmetry.space_group_name_H-M   'P 1'
#
loop_
_entity.id
_entity.type
_entity.pdbx_description
1 polymer ?
#
loop_
_entity_poly.entity_id
_entity_poly.type
_entity_poly.pdbx_seq_one_letter_code
_entity_poly.pdbx_strand_id
1 'polypeptide(L)'
;MKIIRSNLFSNYPELTFGFSTKTGGVSPEPYCLNLGLNTGDEHENVLRNRKLFFDAIDISENDVSLQKQVHSTVVKYSPSPQHLGECDALFTDKQRTFLP
;
A
#
# COMPACT_ATOMS: atom_id res chain seq x y z
N MET A 1 13.04 3.54 -7.91
CA MET A 1 11.83 2.69 -7.86
C MET A 1 10.95 3.00 -9.05
N LYS A 2 10.35 2.00 -9.69
CA LYS A 2 9.39 2.22 -10.78
C LYS A 2 7.96 2.07 -10.24
N ILE A 3 7.13 3.08 -10.48
CA ILE A 3 5.71 3.13 -10.10
C ILE A 3 4.86 3.17 -11.37
N ILE A 4 3.87 2.31 -11.46
CA ILE A 4 2.91 2.29 -12.57
C ILE A 4 1.73 3.18 -12.17
N ARG A 5 1.37 4.14 -13.03
CA ARG A 5 0.22 5.05 -12.82
C ARG A 5 -0.82 4.82 -13.92
N SER A 6 -2.09 5.07 -13.61
CA SER A 6 -3.19 5.01 -14.57
C SER A 6 -3.56 6.41 -15.03
N ASN A 7 -3.65 6.62 -16.35
CA ASN A 7 -4.10 7.88 -16.91
C ASN A 7 -5.59 8.17 -16.63
N LEU A 8 -6.38 7.17 -16.19
CA LEU A 8 -7.78 7.39 -15.80
C LEU A 8 -7.90 8.38 -14.63
N PHE A 9 -6.87 8.49 -13.80
CA PHE A 9 -6.85 9.39 -12.64
C PHE A 9 -6.20 10.74 -12.94
N SER A 10 -5.73 11.01 -14.16
CA SER A 10 -4.98 12.24 -14.46
C SER A 10 -5.80 13.52 -14.30
N ASN A 11 -7.12 13.42 -14.42
CA ASN A 11 -8.04 14.55 -14.29
C ASN A 11 -8.50 14.82 -12.84
N TYR A 12 -8.03 14.02 -11.88
CA TYR A 12 -8.39 14.11 -10.47
C TYR A 12 -7.12 14.39 -9.65
N PRO A 13 -6.63 15.65 -9.61
CA PRO A 13 -5.38 16.00 -8.94
C PRO A 13 -5.39 15.71 -7.43
N GLU A 14 -6.56 15.54 -6.83
CA GLU A 14 -6.75 15.13 -5.44
C GLU A 14 -6.50 13.63 -5.19
N LEU A 15 -6.48 12.81 -6.24
CA LEU A 15 -6.24 11.37 -6.14
C LEU A 15 -4.75 11.05 -6.27
N THR A 16 -4.21 10.39 -5.25
CA THR A 16 -2.90 9.74 -5.34
C THR A 16 -3.10 8.27 -5.68
N PHE A 17 -2.49 7.84 -6.78
CA PHE A 17 -2.56 6.45 -7.25
C PHE A 17 -1.21 5.97 -7.78
N GLY A 18 -0.86 4.73 -7.44
CA GLY A 18 0.29 4.05 -8.02
C GLY A 18 0.34 2.57 -7.63
N PHE A 19 0.73 1.73 -8.59
CA PHE A 19 1.13 0.35 -8.32
C PHE A 19 2.64 0.26 -8.22
N SER A 20 3.13 -0.46 -7.20
CA SER A 20 4.54 -0.77 -7.05
C SER A 20 5.00 -1.78 -8.13
N THR A 21 6.32 -1.88 -8.30
CA THR A 21 6.96 -2.96 -9.04
C THR A 21 8.00 -3.62 -8.13
N LYS A 22 8.56 -4.78 -8.50
CA LYS A 22 9.64 -5.39 -7.70
C LYS A 22 10.93 -4.55 -7.61
N THR A 23 11.08 -3.49 -8.41
CA THR A 23 12.33 -2.73 -8.51
C THR A 23 12.47 -1.63 -7.45
N GLY A 24 13.65 -1.52 -6.84
CA GLY A 24 13.98 -0.44 -5.90
C GLY A 24 13.65 -0.72 -4.44
N GLY A 25 13.45 -1.99 -4.07
CA GLY A 25 13.40 -2.45 -2.69
C GLY A 25 14.78 -2.85 -2.17
N VAL A 26 14.84 -3.11 -0.86
CA VAL A 26 16.03 -3.50 -0.13
C VAL A 26 16.10 -5.00 0.16
N SER A 27 14.99 -5.73 0.01
CA SER A 27 14.99 -7.17 0.29
C SER A 27 15.85 -7.90 -0.74
N PRO A 28 16.57 -8.96 -0.33
CA PRO A 28 17.29 -9.80 -1.26
C PRO A 28 16.34 -10.52 -2.22
N GLU A 29 16.88 -11.08 -3.31
CA GLU A 29 16.11 -11.99 -4.14
C GLU A 29 15.60 -13.18 -3.31
N PRO A 30 14.35 -13.64 -3.51
CA PRO A 30 13.43 -13.27 -4.60
C PRO A 30 12.44 -12.13 -4.28
N TYR A 31 12.58 -11.49 -3.12
CA TYR A 31 11.60 -10.57 -2.54
C TYR A 31 11.67 -9.15 -3.13
N CYS A 32 12.87 -8.60 -3.29
CA CYS A 32 13.11 -7.27 -3.86
C CYS A 32 12.31 -6.14 -3.15
N LEU A 33 11.40 -5.43 -3.84
CA LEU A 33 10.43 -4.52 -3.19
C LEU A 33 9.20 -5.28 -2.69
N ASN A 34 9.39 -6.08 -1.65
CA ASN A 34 8.29 -6.78 -0.98
C ASN A 34 7.57 -5.87 0.00
N LEU A 35 6.25 -5.78 -0.13
CA LEU A 35 5.37 -4.97 0.73
C LEU A 35 4.49 -5.82 1.67
N GLY A 36 4.54 -7.15 1.51
CA GLY A 36 3.71 -8.12 2.23
C GLY A 36 4.34 -8.57 3.55
N LEU A 37 3.66 -8.27 4.66
CA LEU A 37 4.11 -8.62 6.02
C LEU A 37 3.95 -10.11 6.35
N ASN A 38 3.14 -10.85 5.59
CA ASN A 38 2.91 -12.29 5.75
C ASN A 38 3.66 -13.09 4.67
N THR A 39 4.96 -12.90 4.58
CA THR A 39 5.85 -13.60 3.63
C THR A 39 7.04 -14.20 4.37
N GLY A 40 7.93 -14.92 3.66
CA GLY A 40 9.17 -15.45 4.25
C GLY A 40 10.34 -14.46 4.29
N ASP A 41 10.10 -13.18 3.99
CA ASP A 41 11.12 -12.13 3.99
C ASP A 41 11.39 -11.62 5.41
N GLU A 42 12.53 -10.97 5.59
CA GLU A 42 12.88 -10.32 6.84
C GLU A 42 11.96 -9.14 7.11
N HIS A 43 11.33 -9.12 8.29
CA HIS A 43 10.31 -8.13 8.65
C HIS A 43 10.79 -6.69 8.47
N GLU A 44 12.02 -6.40 8.91
CA GLU A 44 12.64 -5.07 8.79
C GLU A 44 12.84 -4.63 7.33
N ASN A 45 13.14 -5.56 6.42
CA ASN A 45 13.24 -5.25 4.99
C ASN A 45 11.88 -4.87 4.43
N VAL A 46 10.82 -5.59 4.82
CA VAL A 46 9.44 -5.29 4.40
C VAL A 46 8.99 -3.92 4.92
N LEU A 47 9.24 -3.60 6.18
CA LEU A 47 8.94 -2.27 6.74
C LEU A 47 9.68 -1.15 5.99
N ARG A 48 10.97 -1.35 5.70
CA ARG A 48 11.77 -0.39 4.93
C ARG A 48 11.26 -0.24 3.49
N ASN A 49 10.87 -1.32 2.83
CA ASN A 49 10.27 -1.29 1.49
C ASN A 49 8.94 -0.53 1.47
N ARG A 50 8.09 -0.74 2.48
CA ARG A 50 6.82 -0.02 2.63
C ARG A 50 7.06 1.47 2.78
N LYS A 51 7.97 1.86 3.67
CA LYS A 51 8.39 3.26 3.80
C LYS A 51 8.91 3.84 2.50
N LEU A 52 9.83 3.15 1.81
CA LEU A 52 10.36 3.59 0.52
C LEU A 52 9.26 3.77 -0.53
N PHE A 53 8.27 2.88 -0.56
CA PHE A 53 7.18 2.96 -1.52
C PHE A 53 6.26 4.14 -1.22
N PHE A 54 5.83 4.31 0.03
CA PHE A 54 4.96 5.42 0.44
C PHE A 54 5.65 6.77 0.24
N ASP A 55 6.92 6.90 0.62
CA ASP A 55 7.71 8.12 0.39
C ASP A 55 7.81 8.44 -1.12
N ALA A 56 7.91 7.44 -2.00
CA ALA A 56 8.00 7.63 -3.45
C ALA A 56 6.68 8.08 -4.13
N ILE A 57 5.56 8.02 -3.42
CA ILE A 57 4.25 8.53 -3.86
C ILE A 57 3.72 9.64 -2.94
N ASP A 58 4.60 10.25 -2.14
CA ASP A 58 4.30 11.36 -1.22
C ASP A 58 3.22 11.03 -0.18
N ILE A 59 3.17 9.76 0.25
CA ILE A 59 2.25 9.26 1.29
C ILE A 59 3.01 9.05 2.59
N SER A 60 2.45 9.54 3.70
CA SER A 60 2.89 9.18 5.05
C SER A 60 2.34 7.81 5.43
N GLU A 61 3.16 6.93 6.02
CA GLU A 61 2.69 5.63 6.52
C GLU A 61 1.57 5.78 7.57
N ASN A 62 1.57 6.89 8.33
CA ASN A 62 0.51 7.20 9.29
C ASN A 62 -0.84 7.53 8.64
N ASP A 63 -0.85 7.79 7.34
CA ASP A 63 -2.06 8.08 6.56
C ASP A 63 -2.60 6.82 5.85
N VAL A 64 -2.03 5.63 6.10
CA VAL A 64 -2.39 4.37 5.40
C VAL A 64 -3.25 3.46 6.30
N SER A 65 -4.35 2.97 5.75
CA SER A 65 -5.14 1.90 6.37
C SER A 65 -4.72 0.53 5.91
N LEU A 66 -4.65 -0.43 6.82
CA LEU A 66 -4.17 -1.78 6.55
C LEU A 66 -5.26 -2.81 6.79
N GLN A 67 -5.16 -3.91 6.06
CA GLN A 67 -6.03 -5.07 6.18
C GLN A 67 -5.21 -6.36 6.23
N LYS A 68 -5.82 -7.42 6.77
CA LYS A 68 -5.37 -8.80 6.61
C LYS A 68 -6.21 -9.44 5.51
N GLN A 69 -5.64 -9.58 4.32
CA GLN A 69 -6.29 -10.24 3.19
C GLN A 69 -6.46 -11.74 3.49
N VAL A 70 -7.68 -12.25 3.27
CA VAL A 70 -8.05 -13.65 3.58
C VAL A 70 -8.80 -14.32 2.41
N HIS A 71 -8.75 -13.73 1.21
CA HIS A 71 -9.43 -14.21 0.01
C HIS A 71 -10.97 -14.30 0.18
N SER A 72 -11.53 -13.37 0.95
CA SER A 72 -12.96 -13.17 1.11
C SER A 72 -13.53 -12.15 0.12
N THR A 73 -14.84 -11.90 0.22
CA THR A 73 -15.53 -10.81 -0.48
C THR A 73 -15.87 -9.64 0.46
N VAL A 74 -15.29 -9.62 1.67
CA VAL A 74 -15.58 -8.61 2.68
C VAL A 74 -14.93 -7.29 2.29
N VAL A 75 -15.76 -6.24 2.23
CA VAL A 75 -15.35 -4.85 2.00
C VAL A 75 -15.51 -4.07 3.29
N LYS A 76 -14.52 -3.27 3.69
CA LYS A 76 -14.60 -2.43 4.90
C LYS A 76 -14.40 -0.94 4.61
N TYR A 77 -15.18 -0.13 5.30
CA TYR A 77 -15.06 1.32 5.28
C TYR A 77 -13.94 1.77 6.23
N SER A 78 -13.06 2.65 5.75
CA SER A 78 -11.97 3.23 6.53
C SER A 78 -12.23 4.71 6.84
N PRO A 79 -12.78 5.06 8.02
CA PRO A 79 -13.04 6.45 8.39
C PRO A 79 -11.77 7.25 8.73
N SER A 80 -10.66 6.57 8.98
CA SER A 80 -9.34 7.14 9.26
C SER A 80 -8.27 6.06 9.05
N PRO A 81 -6.98 6.42 8.96
CA PRO A 81 -5.88 5.45 8.95
C PRO A 81 -5.95 4.51 10.16
N GLN A 82 -6.13 3.21 9.91
CA GLN A 82 -6.20 2.19 10.95
C GLN A 82 -5.98 0.77 10.41
N HIS A 83 -5.83 -0.21 11.30
CA HIS A 83 -5.88 -1.62 10.93
C HIS A 83 -7.32 -2.14 11.01
N LEU A 84 -7.88 -2.60 9.89
CA LEU A 84 -9.27 -3.04 9.77
C LEU A 84 -9.46 -4.56 9.94
N GLY A 85 -8.38 -5.30 10.25
CA GLY A 85 -8.43 -6.76 10.39
C GLY A 85 -8.77 -7.45 9.07
N GLU A 86 -9.53 -8.55 9.14
CA GLU A 86 -9.80 -9.41 7.98
C GLU A 86 -10.78 -8.76 6.99
N CYS A 87 -10.30 -8.51 5.77
CA CYS A 87 -11.07 -8.07 4.60
C CYS A 87 -10.14 -8.04 3.37
N ASP A 88 -10.73 -7.95 2.17
CA ASP A 88 -10.00 -8.01 0.91
C ASP A 88 -10.21 -6.76 0.03
N ALA A 89 -11.06 -5.84 0.47
CA ALA A 89 -11.22 -4.52 -0.12
C ALA A 89 -11.49 -3.46 0.95
N LEU A 90 -10.90 -2.28 0.74
CA LEU A 90 -11.16 -1.09 1.53
C LEU A 90 -11.79 -0.01 0.65
N PHE A 91 -12.58 0.86 1.27
CA PHE A 91 -13.01 2.12 0.65
C PHE A 91 -13.07 3.23 1.69
N THR A 92 -12.96 4.48 1.24
CA THR A 92 -13.08 5.66 2.08
C THR A 92 -13.58 6.85 1.26
N ASP A 93 -14.25 7.77 1.94
CA ASP A 93 -14.62 9.11 1.46
C ASP A 93 -13.81 10.20 2.17
N LYS A 94 -12.81 9.82 2.99
CA LYS A 94 -12.00 10.74 3.80
C LYS A 94 -10.69 11.06 3.11
N GLN A 95 -10.35 12.34 3.12
CA GLN A 95 -9.05 12.82 2.65
C GLN A 95 -7.93 12.27 3.54
N ARG A 96 -6.72 12.15 2.96
CA ARG A 96 -5.51 11.66 3.67
C ARG A 96 -5.72 10.29 4.34
N THR A 97 -6.53 9.43 3.72
CA THR A 97 -6.68 8.02 4.09
C THR A 97 -6.37 7.20 2.85
N PHE A 98 -5.18 6.59 2.81
CA PHE A 98 -4.70 5.84 1.67
C PHE A 98 -4.89 4.34 1.90
N LEU A 99 -5.16 3.62 0.82
CA LEU A 99 -5.55 2.21 0.85
C LEU A 99 -4.58 1.41 -0.03
N PRO A 100 -3.89 0.39 0.51
CA PRO A 100 -3.00 -0.50 -0.23
C PRO A 100 -3.73 -1.70 -0.87
#